data_AF-A0A955MXV8-F1
#
_entry.id   AF-A0A955MXV8-F1
#
_cell.length_a   1.000
_cell.length_b   1.000
_cell.length_c   1.000
_cell.angle_alpha   90.00
_cell.angle_beta   90.00
_cell.angle_gamma   90.00
#
_symmetry.space_group_name_H-M   'P 1'
#
loop_
_entity.id
_entity.type
_entity.pdbx_description
1 polymer ?
#
loop_
_entity_poly.entity_id
_entity_poly.type
_entity_poly.pdbx_seq_one_letter_code
_entity_poly.pdbx_strand_id
1 'polypeptide(L)' 'MKVTAKGQVTIPAHIREFLGIEPHSEVDFEIRENRVIIHKTASKPVGRGPDRFAKMRGILQGKITTDEWMEATRGR' A
#
# COMPACT_ATOMS: atom_id res chain seq x y z
N MET A 1 -4.40 12.38 23.11
CA MET A 1 -3.85 13.69 22.65
C MET A 1 -4.98 14.70 22.58
N LYS A 2 -4.72 15.97 22.89
CA LYS A 2 -5.73 17.04 22.79
C LYS A 2 -5.58 17.76 21.46
N VAL A 3 -6.72 18.09 20.85
CA VAL A 3 -6.76 18.92 19.64
C VAL A 3 -6.42 20.36 20.05
N THR A 4 -5.59 21.05 19.28
CA THR A 4 -5.27 22.46 19.54
C THR A 4 -6.49 23.34 19.22
N ALA A 5 -6.50 24.60 19.67
CA ALA A 5 -7.56 25.55 19.32
C ALA A 5 -7.75 25.75 17.81
N LYS A 6 -6.72 25.43 17.01
CA LYS A 6 -6.73 25.50 15.54
C LYS A 6 -7.17 24.20 14.86
N GLY A 7 -7.58 23.18 15.63
CA GLY A 7 -7.97 21.89 15.08
C GLY A 7 -6.80 20.95 14.75
N GLN A 8 -5.57 21.28 15.16
CA GLN A 8 -4.41 20.44 14.85
C GLN A 8 -4.25 19.31 15.89
N VAL A 9 -3.78 18.15 15.42
CA VAL A 9 -3.40 17.02 16.28
C VAL A 9 -1.93 16.68 16.03
N THR A 10 -1.21 16.39 17.10
CA THR A 10 0.19 15.92 17.00
C THR A 10 0.21 14.45 16.60
N ILE A 11 1.14 14.05 15.72
CA ILE A 11 1.37 12.63 15.42
C ILE A 11 2.40 12.10 16.43
N PRO A 12 2.06 11.09 17.26
CA PRO A 12 3.01 10.48 18.20
C PRO A 12 4.29 9.95 17.53
N ALA A 13 5.40 9.90 18.27
CA ALA A 13 6.70 9.43 17.76
C ALA A 13 6.63 8.04 17.12
N HIS A 14 6.01 7.07 17.78
CA HIS A 14 5.87 5.70 17.25
C HIS A 14 5.13 5.65 15.90
N ILE A 15 4.14 6.52 15.66
CA ILE A 15 3.43 6.59 14.37
C ILE A 15 4.31 7.25 13.31
N ARG A 16 5.05 8.31 13.67
CA ARG A 16 5.99 8.96 12.75
C ARG A 16 7.10 8.02 12.29
N GLU A 17 7.68 7.25 13.21
CA GLU A 17 8.71 6.26 12.93
C GLU A 17 8.17 5.13 12.05
N PHE A 18 6.99 4.61 12.40
CA PHE A 18 6.34 3.54 11.63
C PHE A 18 6.00 3.97 10.19
N LEU A 19 5.51 5.19 10.00
CA LEU A 19 5.17 5.73 8.68
C LEU A 19 6.37 6.39 7.97
N GLY A 20 7.51 6.52 8.64
CA GLY A 20 8.68 7.25 8.13
C GLY A 20 8.37 8.70 7.76
N ILE A 21 7.58 9.39 8.59
CA ILE A 21 7.21 10.81 8.41
C ILE A 21 8.29 11.68 9.06
N GLU A 22 9.08 12.35 8.23
CA GLU A 22 10.09 13.31 8.67
C GLU A 22 9.51 14.73 8.76
N PRO A 23 10.15 15.65 9.51
CA PRO A 23 9.80 17.06 9.46
C PRO A 23 9.73 17.56 8.00
N HIS A 24 8.72 18.37 7.68
CA HIS A 24 8.43 18.86 6.31
C HIS A 24 7.93 17.82 5.30
N SER A 25 7.59 16.60 5.74
CA SER A 25 6.91 15.62 4.88
C SER A 25 5.48 16.07 4.55
N GLU A 26 5.09 15.92 3.29
CA GLU A 26 3.69 16.05 2.87
C GLU A 26 2.93 14.76 3.22
N VAL A 27 1.72 14.94 3.74
CA VAL A 27 0.78 13.86 4.07
C VAL A 27 -0.60 14.19 3.52
N ASP A 28 -1.29 13.17 3.04
CA ASP A 28 -2.66 13.28 2.56
C ASP A 28 -3.61 12.64 3.58
N PHE A 29 -4.79 13.22 3.72
CA PHE A 29 -5.80 12.79 4.70
C PHE A 29 -7.03 12.28 3.97
N GLU A 30 -7.33 11.00 4.14
CA GLU A 30 -8.55 10.40 3.63
C GLU A 30 -9.51 10.14 4.79
N ILE A 31 -10.76 10.59 4.66
CA ILE A 31 -11.82 10.30 5.63
C ILE A 31 -12.56 9.06 5.15
N ARG A 32 -12.56 8.01 5.97
CA ARG A 32 -13.40 6.83 5.76
C ARG A 32 -14.28 6.62 6.97
N GLU A 33 -15.58 6.79 6.76
CA GLU A 33 -16.61 6.66 7.79
C GLU A 33 -16.29 7.59 8.98
N ASN A 34 -15.83 7.02 10.10
CA ASN A 34 -15.46 7.73 11.32
C ASN A 34 -13.96 7.61 11.65
N ARG A 35 -13.13 7.42 10.62
CA ARG A 35 -11.67 7.27 10.74
C ARG A 35 -10.96 8.21 9.77
N VAL A 36 -9.82 8.72 10.21
CA VAL A 36 -8.90 9.48 9.37
C VAL A 36 -7.72 8.57 9.04
N ILE A 37 -7.48 8.36 7.75
CA ILE A 37 -6.35 7.62 7.21
C ILE A 37 -5.32 8.64 6.74
N ILE A 38 -4.09 8.49 7.21
CA ILE A 38 -2.97 9.33 6.82
C ILE A 38 -2.15 8.57 5.79
N HIS A 39 -2.06 9.10 4.58
CA HIS A 39 -1.20 8.59 3.53
C HIS A 39 0.06 9.44 3.48
N LYS A 40 1.24 8.81 3.45
CA LYS A 40 2.47 9.54 3.15
C LYS A 40 2.42 9.95 1.68
N THR A 41 2.46 11.26 1.42
CA THR A 41 2.50 11.77 0.05
C THR A 41 3.92 11.64 -0.47
N ALA A 42 4.32 10.41 -0.82
CA ALA A 42 5.31 10.26 -1.87
C ALA A 42 4.66 10.83 -3.11
N SER A 43 5.34 11.74 -3.79
CA SER A 43 4.91 12.31 -5.06
C SER A 43 4.29 11.22 -5.96
N LYS A 44 3.00 11.39 -6.32
CA LYS A 44 2.18 10.52 -7.19
C LYS A 44 1.61 9.24 -6.57
N PRO A 45 0.42 8.81 -7.03
CA PRO A 45 -0.25 7.63 -6.50
C PRO A 45 0.67 6.43 -6.69
N VAL A 46 1.13 5.84 -5.60
CA VAL A 46 1.59 4.45 -5.64
C VAL A 46 0.34 3.57 -5.71
N GLY A 47 -0.41 3.68 -6.80
CA GLY A 47 -0.87 2.47 -7.44
C GLY A 47 0.39 1.65 -7.61
N ARG A 48 0.50 0.54 -6.85
CA ARG A 48 1.59 -0.43 -6.87
C ARG A 48 2.46 -0.22 -8.11
N GLY A 49 3.69 0.29 -7.95
CA GLY A 49 4.62 0.44 -9.06
C GLY A 49 4.57 -0.80 -9.95
N PRO A 50 4.75 -0.66 -11.28
CA PRO A 50 4.26 -1.61 -12.29
C PRO A 50 4.41 -3.01 -11.75
N ASP A 51 3.27 -3.65 -11.49
CA ASP A 51 3.23 -4.87 -10.70
C ASP A 51 4.35 -5.78 -11.21
N ARG A 52 5.24 -6.19 -10.30
CA ARG A 52 6.45 -6.96 -10.66
C ARG A 52 6.07 -8.25 -11.40
N PHE A 53 4.83 -8.71 -11.18
CA PHE A 53 4.20 -9.85 -11.84
C PHE A 53 3.32 -9.46 -13.04
N ALA A 54 3.14 -8.18 -13.35
CA ALA A 54 2.40 -7.71 -14.52
C ALA A 54 2.96 -8.30 -15.81
N LYS A 55 4.28 -8.40 -15.91
CA LYS A 55 4.93 -9.07 -17.04
C LYS A 55 4.64 -10.57 -17.06
N MET A 56 4.49 -11.20 -15.89
CA MET A 56 4.28 -12.65 -15.74
C MET A 56 2.81 -13.06 -15.90
N ARG A 57 1.86 -12.13 -15.75
CA ARG A 57 0.44 -12.39 -15.95
C ARG A 57 0.14 -12.67 -17.43
N GLY A 58 -0.45 -13.82 -17.71
CA GLY A 58 -0.88 -14.19 -19.06
C GLY A 58 0.22 -14.69 -19.99
N ILE A 59 1.47 -14.86 -19.52
CA ILE A 59 2.54 -15.49 -20.34
C ILE A 59 2.17 -16.94 -20.66
N LEU A 60 1.56 -17.65 -19.72
CA LEU A 60 1.14 -19.05 -19.87
C LEU A 60 -0.28 -19.14 -20.45
N GLN A 61 -0.58 -18.44 -21.55
CA GLN A 61 -1.77 -18.69 -22.35
C GLN A 61 -1.62 -20.03 -23.09
N GLY A 62 -1.81 -21.13 -22.37
CA GLY A 62 -1.72 -22.50 -22.89
C GLY A 62 -3.08 -23.20 -22.94
N LYS A 63 -3.14 -24.29 -23.71
CA LYS A 63 -4.30 -25.21 -23.80
C LYS A 63 -4.46 -26.13 -22.58
N ILE A 64 -3.58 -25.99 -21.60
CA ILE A 64 -3.46 -26.84 -20.42
C ILE A 64 -4.23 -26.18 -19.28
N THR A 65 -5.03 -26.97 -18.59
CA THR A 65 -5.85 -26.51 -17.46
C THR A 65 -5.00 -26.19 -16.23
N THR A 66 -5.57 -25.44 -15.29
CA THR A 66 -4.87 -25.07 -14.05
C THR A 66 -4.43 -26.29 -13.24
N ASP A 67 -5.23 -27.36 -13.23
CA ASP A 67 -4.94 -28.57 -12.46
C ASP A 67 -3.76 -29.35 -13.01
N GLU A 68 -3.68 -29.49 -14.34
CA GLU A 68 -2.54 -30.12 -15.03
C GLU A 68 -1.23 -29.36 -14.80
N TRP A 69 -1.28 -28.02 -14.74
CA TRP A 69 -0.12 -27.20 -14.36
C TRP A 69 0.32 -27.43 -12.92
N MET A 70 -0.64 -27.52 -11.98
CA MET A 70 -0.33 -27.77 -10.58
C MET A 70 0.28 -29.15 -10.35
N GLU A 71 -0.19 -30.17 -11.08
CA GLU A 71 0.38 -31.52 -11.02
C GLU A 71 1.79 -31.57 -11.60
N ALA A 72 2.04 -30.92 -12.73
CA ALA A 72 3.35 -30.92 -13.39
C ALA A 72 4.43 -30.14 -12.61
N THR A 73 4.05 -29.16 -11.80
CA THR A 73 4.99 -28.25 -11.11
C THR A 73 5.12 -28.51 -9.61
N ARG A 74 4.21 -29.25 -8.97
CA ARG A 74 4.45 -29.78 -7.63
C ARG A 74 5.38 -30.99 -7.72
N GLY A 75 6.65 -30.77 -7.40
CA GLY A 75 7.59 -31.87 -7.13
C GLY A 75 6.99 -32.83 -6.10
N ARG A 76 7.10 -34.13 -6.36
CA ARG A 76 6.79 -35.19 -5.40
C ARG A 76 7.84 -35.24 -4.30
#